data_AF-A0A2S4WKG5-F1
#
_entry.id   AF-A0A2S4WKG5-F1
#
_cell.length_a   1.000
_cell.length_b   1.000
_cell.length_c   1.000
_cell.angle_alpha   90.00
_cell.angle_beta   90.00
_cell.angle_gamma   90.00
#
_symmetry.space_group_name_H-M   'P 1'
#
loop_
_entity.id
_entity.type
_entity.pdbx_description
1 polymer ?
#
loop_
_entity_poly.entity_id
_entity_poly.type
_entity_poly.pdbx_seq_one_letter_code
_entity_poly.pdbx_strand_id
1 'polypeptide(L)'
;MIENLIKASKRSSHADQLWELIKDEMYCLELVPILDIGKPSASHLSNDYPNSPDITDLEIKLVQSICDQNHISTLNTSMQWDTKVFDLQVANHKLLGHGSGKQFTDN
;
A
#
# COMPACT_ATOMS: atom_id res chain seq x y z
N MET A 1 -28.34 -4.38 -5.20
CA MET A 1 -28.79 -3.78 -3.91
C MET A 1 -27.93 -2.57 -3.53
N ILE A 2 -26.59 -2.66 -3.55
CA ILE A 2 -25.70 -1.52 -3.32
C ILE A 2 -25.83 -0.42 -4.39
N GLU A 3 -25.90 -0.76 -5.68
CA GLU A 3 -26.03 0.25 -6.75
C GLU A 3 -27.26 1.15 -6.61
N ASN A 4 -28.38 0.60 -6.14
CA ASN A 4 -29.59 1.37 -5.91
C ASN A 4 -29.41 2.36 -4.74
N LEU A 5 -28.61 1.96 -3.73
CA LEU A 5 -28.25 2.85 -2.62
C LEU A 5 -27.34 3.98 -3.09
N ILE A 6 -26.37 3.68 -3.95
CA ILE A 6 -25.45 4.67 -4.52
C ILE A 6 -26.23 5.71 -5.34
N LYS A 7 -27.14 5.26 -6.22
CA LYS A 7 -28.02 6.13 -7.02
C LYS A 7 -28.94 6.99 -6.18
N ALA A 8 -29.44 6.48 -5.06
CA ALA A 8 -30.28 7.22 -4.12
C ALA A 8 -29.51 8.18 -3.20
N SER A 9 -28.17 8.11 -3.18
CA SER A 9 -27.34 8.93 -2.31
C SER A 9 -27.26 10.40 -2.76
N LYS A 10 -27.02 11.31 -1.80
CA LYS A 10 -26.90 12.76 -2.07
C LYS A 10 -25.76 13.12 -3.03
N ARG A 11 -24.73 12.27 -3.14
CA ARG A 11 -23.55 12.45 -4.00
C ARG A 11 -23.47 11.37 -5.07
N SER A 12 -24.62 10.90 -5.56
CA SER A 12 -24.73 9.77 -6.48
C SER A 12 -23.80 9.89 -7.69
N SER A 13 -23.69 11.06 -8.32
CA SER A 13 -22.79 11.26 -9.47
C SER A 13 -21.31 10.96 -9.18
N HIS A 14 -20.81 11.35 -8.00
CA HIS A 14 -19.43 11.07 -7.61
C HIS A 14 -19.26 9.64 -7.07
N ALA A 15 -20.25 9.15 -6.34
CA ALA A 15 -20.24 7.82 -5.78
C ALA A 15 -20.33 6.74 -6.88
N ASP A 16 -21.12 6.99 -7.93
CA ASP A 16 -21.21 6.13 -9.12
C ASP A 16 -19.84 6.06 -9.83
N GLN A 17 -19.10 7.17 -9.94
CA GLN A 17 -17.76 7.16 -10.55
C GLN A 17 -16.78 6.29 -9.76
N LEU A 18 -16.80 6.38 -8.42
CA LEU A 18 -15.95 5.55 -7.56
C LEU A 18 -16.40 4.08 -7.60
N TRP A 19 -17.70 3.83 -7.68
CA TRP A 19 -18.27 2.49 -7.77
C TRP A 19 -17.77 1.73 -8.99
N GLU A 20 -17.77 2.37 -10.15
CA GLU A 20 -17.25 1.77 -11.38
C GLU A 20 -15.78 1.37 -11.29
N LEU A 21 -15.00 1.97 -10.38
CA LEU A 21 -13.59 1.63 -10.16
C LEU A 21 -13.36 0.43 -9.25
N ILE A 22 -14.34 0.04 -8.42
CA ILE A 22 -14.12 -0.94 -7.34
C ILE A 22 -15.12 -2.10 -7.33
N LYS A 23 -16.19 -2.02 -8.11
CA LYS A 23 -17.33 -2.95 -7.99
C LYS A 23 -16.96 -4.40 -8.27
N ASP A 24 -16.04 -4.61 -9.20
CA ASP A 24 -15.61 -5.95 -9.60
C ASP A 24 -14.73 -6.55 -8.49
N GLU A 25 -13.78 -5.79 -7.95
CA GLU A 25 -12.94 -6.19 -6.82
C GLU A 25 -13.77 -6.41 -5.55
N MET A 26 -14.77 -5.56 -5.28
CA MET A 26 -15.59 -5.63 -4.07
C MET A 26 -16.39 -6.93 -3.97
N TYR A 27 -16.75 -7.54 -5.11
CA TYR A 27 -17.51 -8.79 -5.17
C TYR A 27 -16.69 -9.98 -5.68
N CYS A 28 -15.40 -9.81 -5.95
CA CYS A 28 -14.55 -10.88 -6.46
C CYS A 28 -14.37 -11.99 -5.43
N LEU A 29 -14.68 -13.24 -5.82
CA LEU A 29 -14.43 -14.45 -5.02
C LEU A 29 -13.53 -15.46 -5.74
N GLU A 30 -13.08 -15.15 -6.96
CA GLU A 30 -12.34 -16.08 -7.81
C GLU A 30 -10.87 -16.18 -7.39
N LEU A 31 -10.30 -15.09 -6.90
CA LEU A 31 -8.92 -15.02 -6.46
C LEU A 31 -8.83 -15.36 -4.96
N VAL A 32 -9.07 -16.62 -4.61
CA VAL A 32 -9.16 -17.08 -3.20
C VAL A 32 -8.00 -16.58 -2.32
N PRO A 33 -6.72 -16.60 -2.75
CA PRO A 33 -5.63 -16.13 -1.90
C PRO A 33 -5.69 -14.64 -1.52
N ILE A 34 -6.22 -13.76 -2.39
CA ILE A 34 -6.29 -12.31 -2.09
C ILE A 34 -7.46 -11.95 -1.16
N LEU A 35 -8.31 -12.92 -0.81
CA LEU A 35 -9.36 -12.75 0.20
C LEU A 35 -8.79 -12.76 1.63
N ASP A 36 -7.53 -13.20 1.79
CA ASP A 36 -6.81 -13.18 3.05
C ASP A 36 -5.78 -12.04 3.06
N ILE A 37 -5.68 -11.36 4.20
CA ILE A 37 -4.62 -10.38 4.45
C ILE A 37 -3.38 -11.11 4.94
N GLY A 38 -2.24 -10.88 4.28
CA GLY A 38 -1.00 -11.56 4.64
C GLY A 38 0.13 -11.31 3.67
N LYS A 39 1.18 -12.13 3.75
CA LYS A 39 2.38 -11.92 2.94
C LYS A 39 2.11 -12.18 1.45
N PRO A 40 2.68 -11.37 0.54
CA PRO A 40 2.60 -11.61 -0.90
C PRO A 40 3.17 -12.98 -1.32
N SER A 41 4.17 -13.49 -0.58
CA SER A 41 4.75 -14.83 -0.79
C SER A 41 3.75 -15.99 -0.60
N ALA A 42 2.64 -15.76 0.11
CA ALA A 42 1.51 -16.68 0.22
C ALA A 42 0.38 -16.38 -0.78
N SER A 43 0.62 -15.49 -1.75
CA SER A 43 -0.37 -14.90 -2.66
C SER A 43 -1.49 -14.12 -1.96
N HIS A 44 -1.27 -13.73 -0.71
CA HIS A 44 -2.22 -12.92 0.06
C HIS A 44 -2.11 -11.44 -0.28
N LEU A 45 -3.16 -10.68 0.04
CA LEU A 45 -3.18 -9.24 -0.14
C LEU A 45 -2.38 -8.53 0.97
N SER A 46 -1.45 -7.66 0.58
CA SER A 46 -0.79 -6.74 1.51
C SER A 46 -0.43 -5.41 0.86
N ASN A 47 -0.76 -4.32 1.55
CA ASN A 47 -0.36 -2.97 1.18
C ASN A 47 0.90 -2.48 1.92
N ASP A 48 1.51 -3.33 2.76
CA ASP A 48 2.84 -3.09 3.32
C ASP A 48 3.92 -3.27 2.24
N TYR A 49 3.58 -4.00 1.16
CA TYR A 49 4.43 -4.26 0.00
C TYR A 49 3.82 -3.73 -1.32
N PRO A 50 3.56 -2.42 -1.47
CA PRO A 50 2.88 -1.90 -2.66
C PRO A 50 3.67 -2.18 -3.93
N ASN A 51 2.96 -2.43 -5.04
CA ASN A 51 3.52 -2.75 -6.37
C ASN A 51 4.53 -3.91 -6.39
N SER A 52 4.54 -4.76 -5.36
CA SER A 52 5.53 -5.83 -5.17
C SER A 52 4.86 -7.20 -4.96
N PRO A 53 4.01 -7.66 -5.90
CA PRO A 53 3.22 -8.88 -5.72
C PRO A 53 4.08 -10.15 -5.60
N ASP A 54 5.27 -10.15 -6.21
CA ASP A 54 6.15 -11.32 -6.27
C ASP A 54 7.27 -11.30 -5.23
N ILE A 55 7.23 -10.36 -4.27
CA ILE A 55 8.27 -10.24 -3.26
C ILE A 55 8.33 -11.47 -2.35
N THR A 56 9.54 -11.96 -2.12
CA THR A 56 9.79 -13.18 -1.36
C THR A 56 10.11 -12.90 0.12
N ASP A 57 9.90 -13.92 0.96
CA ASP A 57 10.31 -13.88 2.37
C ASP A 57 11.82 -13.64 2.55
N LEU A 58 12.64 -14.04 1.59
CA LEU A 58 14.09 -13.81 1.63
C LEU A 58 14.44 -12.34 1.41
N GLU A 59 13.79 -11.69 0.44
CA GLU A 59 13.97 -10.26 0.15
C GLU A 59 13.47 -9.40 1.31
N ILE A 60 12.31 -9.74 1.89
CA ILE A 60 11.79 -9.08 3.10
C ILE A 60 12.79 -9.19 4.26
N LYS A 61 13.32 -10.39 4.51
CA LYS A 61 14.32 -10.61 5.59
C LYS A 61 15.64 -9.90 5.32
N LEU A 62 16.06 -9.81 4.06
CA LEU A 62 17.26 -9.08 3.67
C LEU A 62 17.12 -7.60 4.02
N VAL A 63 16.01 -6.96 3.62
CA VAL A 63 15.77 -5.54 3.93
C VAL A 63 15.60 -5.30 5.42
N GLN A 64 14.92 -6.19 6.16
CA GLN A 64 14.83 -6.09 7.62
C GLN A 64 16.23 -6.14 8.26
N SER A 65 17.11 -7.04 7.79
CA SER A 65 18.48 -7.15 8.31
C SER A 65 19.30 -5.89 8.04
N ILE A 66 19.12 -5.26 6.87
CA ILE A 66 19.73 -3.97 6.53
C ILE A 66 19.22 -2.88 7.47
N CYS A 67 17.91 -2.82 7.74
CA CYS A 67 17.32 -1.85 8.66
C CYS A 67 17.88 -2.02 10.08
N ASP A 68 17.94 -3.25 10.59
CA ASP A 68 18.46 -3.57 11.93
C ASP A 68 19.93 -3.14 12.08
N GLN A 69 20.77 -3.43 11.08
CA GLN A 69 22.19 -3.04 11.06
C GLN A 69 22.40 -1.52 11.05
N ASN A 70 21.46 -0.79 10.47
CA ASN A 70 21.50 0.67 10.36
C ASN A 70 20.66 1.37 11.44
N HIS A 71 20.11 0.63 12.40
CA HIS A 71 19.22 1.14 13.45
C HIS A 71 17.99 1.91 12.90
N ILE A 72 17.46 1.46 11.76
CA ILE A 72 16.25 1.99 11.15
C ILE A 72 15.06 1.16 11.65
N SER A 73 14.08 1.82 12.27
CA SER A 73 12.83 1.17 12.68
C SER A 73 11.94 0.87 11.47
N THR A 74 11.42 -0.35 11.38
CA THR A 74 10.46 -0.78 10.34
C THR A 74 8.99 -0.64 10.76
N LEU A 75 8.73 -0.13 11.97
CA LEU A 75 7.36 -0.02 12.52
C LEU A 75 6.47 1.00 11.78
N ASN A 76 7.07 1.95 11.08
CA ASN A 76 6.36 2.99 10.32
C ASN A 76 6.79 3.02 8.85
N THR A 77 7.12 1.86 8.29
CA THR A 77 7.61 1.73 6.92
C THR A 77 6.76 0.80 6.07
N SER A 78 6.63 1.12 4.78
CA SER A 78 6.23 0.17 3.73
C SER A 78 7.37 0.00 2.73
N MET A 79 7.36 -1.09 1.96
CA MET A 79 8.47 -1.43 1.07
C MET A 79 8.00 -1.71 -0.36
N GLN A 80 8.68 -1.16 -1.36
CA GLN A 80 8.55 -1.62 -2.74
C GLN A 80 9.82 -2.34 -3.16
N TRP A 81 9.68 -3.37 -3.98
CA TRP A 81 10.76 -4.16 -4.52
C TRP A 81 10.67 -4.20 -6.04
N ASP A 82 11.76 -3.81 -6.71
CA ASP A 82 11.92 -3.92 -8.16
C ASP A 82 13.24 -4.61 -8.46
N THR A 83 13.18 -5.84 -8.97
CA THR A 83 14.26 -6.65 -9.54
C THR A 83 15.52 -6.82 -8.67
N LYS A 84 16.23 -5.74 -8.33
CA LYS A 84 17.43 -5.67 -7.46
C LYS A 84 17.50 -4.40 -6.61
N VAL A 85 16.47 -3.57 -6.61
CA VAL A 85 16.38 -2.30 -5.88
C VAL A 85 15.14 -2.35 -5.00
N PHE A 86 15.23 -1.72 -3.83
CA PHE A 86 14.09 -1.56 -2.94
C PHE A 86 13.95 -0.11 -2.50
N ASP A 87 12.70 0.31 -2.32
CA ASP A 87 12.35 1.59 -1.72
C ASP A 87 11.69 1.35 -0.37
N LEU A 88 12.26 1.92 0.68
CA LEU A 88 11.67 1.93 2.02
C LEU A 88 10.96 3.27 2.26
N GLN A 89 9.64 3.25 2.26
CA GLN A 89 8.81 4.44 2.46
C GLN A 89 8.54 4.64 3.94
N VAL A 90 9.06 5.73 4.51
CA VAL A 90 8.84 6.07 5.92
C VAL A 90 7.63 7.01 6.04
N ALA A 91 6.63 6.61 6.82
CA ALA A 91 5.47 7.44 7.10
C ALA A 91 5.89 8.66 7.94
N ASN A 92 5.93 9.84 7.31
CA ASN A 92 6.37 11.08 7.95
C ASN A 92 5.63 12.31 7.42
N HIS A 93 4.92 13.01 8.30
CA HIS A 93 4.16 14.23 7.97
C HIS A 93 5.02 15.35 7.34
N LYS A 94 6.31 15.46 7.67
CA LYS A 94 7.18 16.54 7.16
C LYS A 94 7.55 16.39 5.69
N LEU A 95 7.52 15.17 5.18
CA LEU A 95 7.76 14.86 3.77
C LEU A 95 6.45 14.86 2.97
N LEU A 96 5.31 14.77 3.66
CA LEU A 96 3.96 14.73 3.09
C LEU A 96 3.34 16.13 3.06
N GLY A 97 3.95 17.06 2.33
CA GLY A 97 3.30 18.18 1.62
C GLY A 97 2.29 19.12 2.31
N HIS A 98 1.99 19.01 3.60
CA HIS A 98 1.07 19.91 4.30
C HIS A 98 1.56 20.21 5.73
N GLY A 99 2.09 21.42 5.92
CA GLY A 99 2.29 22.04 7.24
C GLY A 99 3.74 22.25 7.66
N SER A 100 4.36 23.34 7.19
CA SER A 100 5.61 23.95 7.72
C SER A 100 6.94 23.20 7.54
N GLY A 101 7.22 22.68 6.34
CA GLY A 101 8.58 22.24 6.00
C GLY A 101 9.53 23.44 5.84
N LYS A 102 10.52 23.57 6.73
CA LYS A 102 11.69 24.41 6.45
C LYS A 102 12.50 23.72 5.35
N GLN A 103 12.72 24.41 4.25
CA GLN A 103 13.66 24.02 3.22
C GLN A 103 15.07 24.01 3.83
N PHE A 104 15.68 22.84 3.98
CA PHE A 104 17.10 22.76 4.28
C PHE A 104 17.83 23.07 2.97
N THR A 105 18.47 24.23 2.91
CA THR A 105 19.50 24.54 1.92
C THR A 105 20.85 24.28 2.58
N ASP A 106 21.67 23.46 1.95
CA ASP A 106 23.04 23.19 2.38
C ASP A 106 23.86 24.49 2.38
N ASN A 107 24.70 24.65 3.41
CA ASN A 107 25.78 25.64 3.46
C ASN A 107 27.10 25.00 3.03
#